data_AF-A0A0C9V6Q2-F1
#
_entry.id   AF-A0A0C9V6Q2-F1
#
_cell.length_a   1.000
_cell.length_b   1.000
_cell.length_c   1.000
_cell.angle_alpha   90.00
_cell.angle_beta   90.00
_cell.angle_gamma   90.00
#
_symmetry.space_group_name_H-M   'P 1'
#
loop_
_entity.id
_entity.type
_entity.pdbx_description
1 polymer ?
#
loop_
_entity_poly.entity_id
_entity_poly.type
_entity_poly.pdbx_seq_one_letter_code
_entity_poly.pdbx_strand_id
1 'polypeptide(L)'
;MRMEEFLERVPLCSSSDINIRVTIDPTEYLDEEASPEELGRVMADLLGDKMGLHWNIHKNFEHEKELECAFYCAQSSKRRKKAKVAGTGPKREARRMQRGECQGWLRVYIPKNSAKIRISLKHVRCHEMYEDIELPEKWKEFIRANLKMTPAQQS
;
A
#
# COMPACT_ATOMS: atom_id res chain seq x y z
N MET A 1 -3.14 -14.99 17.64
CA MET A 1 -1.74 -14.50 17.66
C MET A 1 -1.79 -13.02 17.96
N ARG A 2 -0.85 -12.50 18.76
CA ARG A 2 -0.74 -11.04 18.94
C ARG A 2 -0.16 -10.41 17.66
N MET A 3 -0.49 -9.15 17.43
CA MET A 3 0.01 -8.44 16.25
C MET A 3 1.53 -8.33 16.23
N GLU A 4 2.16 -8.01 17.36
CA GLU A 4 3.63 -7.90 17.46
C GLU A 4 4.33 -9.22 17.06
N GLU A 5 3.89 -10.34 17.62
CA GLU A 5 4.41 -11.69 17.29
C GLU A 5 4.27 -11.99 15.78
N PHE A 6 3.21 -11.49 15.14
CA PHE A 6 3.02 -11.65 13.71
C PHE A 6 4.00 -10.76 12.91
N LEU A 7 4.18 -9.50 13.31
CA LEU A 7 5.08 -8.55 12.64
C LEU A 7 6.56 -8.94 12.76
N GLU A 8 6.95 -9.67 13.80
CA GLU A 8 8.30 -10.24 13.92
C GLU A 8 8.55 -11.41 12.98
N ARG A 9 7.51 -12.18 12.67
CA ARG A 9 7.62 -13.38 11.83
C ARG A 9 7.46 -13.09 10.34
N VAL A 10 6.65 -12.10 9.98
CA VAL A 10 6.36 -11.80 8.56
C VAL A 10 7.61 -11.51 7.71
N PRO A 11 8.67 -10.83 8.20
CA PRO A 11 9.87 -10.57 7.40
C PRO A 11 10.67 -11.83 7.12
N LEU A 12 10.59 -12.87 7.97
CA LEU A 12 11.27 -14.15 7.76
C LEU A 12 10.74 -14.90 6.53
N CYS A 13 9.54 -14.54 6.06
CA CYS A 13 8.96 -15.10 4.84
C CYS A 13 9.38 -14.36 3.56
N SER A 14 10.07 -13.22 3.67
CA SER A 14 10.37 -12.31 2.53
C SER A 14 11.42 -12.84 1.55
N SER A 15 12.21 -13.84 1.92
CA SER A 15 13.19 -14.49 1.04
C SER A 15 12.57 -15.49 0.04
N SER A 16 11.25 -15.69 0.08
CA SER A 16 10.51 -16.65 -0.75
C SER A 16 9.13 -16.12 -1.13
N ASP A 17 8.38 -16.88 -1.92
CA ASP A 17 6.98 -16.58 -2.19
C ASP A 17 6.19 -16.54 -0.88
N ILE A 18 5.56 -15.40 -0.60
CA ILE A 18 4.77 -15.17 0.59
C ILE A 18 3.34 -15.64 0.32
N ASN A 19 2.83 -16.52 1.18
CA ASN A 19 1.43 -16.93 1.23
C ASN A 19 1.01 -17.17 2.67
N ILE A 20 0.44 -16.15 3.29
CA ILE A 20 0.13 -16.13 4.72
C ILE A 20 -1.38 -16.01 4.90
N ARG A 21 -1.91 -16.82 5.81
CA ARG A 21 -3.27 -16.67 6.34
C ARG A 21 -3.20 -16.76 7.85
N VAL A 22 -3.59 -15.69 8.53
CA VAL A 22 -3.49 -15.62 9.99
C VAL A 22 -4.68 -14.85 10.56
N THR A 23 -5.05 -15.20 11.79
CA THR A 23 -5.99 -14.42 12.60
C THR A 23 -5.22 -13.76 13.72
N ILE A 24 -5.30 -12.44 13.79
CA ILE A 24 -4.58 -11.63 14.76
C ILE A 24 -5.54 -10.78 15.59
N ASP A 25 -5.05 -10.35 16.73
CA ASP A 25 -5.68 -9.37 17.59
C ASP A 25 -4.93 -8.03 17.40
N PRO A 26 -5.53 -7.03 16.73
CA PRO A 26 -4.88 -5.75 16.42
C PRO A 26 -5.15 -4.67 17.48
N THR A 27 -5.83 -5.00 18.59
CA THR A 27 -6.39 -4.01 19.54
C THR A 27 -5.33 -3.07 20.15
N GLU A 28 -4.07 -3.52 20.25
CA GLU A 28 -2.95 -2.70 20.74
C GLU A 28 -2.44 -1.64 19.73
N TYR A 29 -2.90 -1.70 18.48
CA TYR A 29 -2.43 -0.84 17.38
C TYR A 29 -3.52 0.10 16.86
N LEU A 30 -4.64 0.22 17.57
CA LEU A 30 -5.79 1.00 17.16
C LEU A 30 -6.28 1.90 18.27
N ASP A 31 -6.67 3.10 17.87
CA ASP A 31 -7.58 3.92 18.66
C ASP A 31 -8.97 3.24 18.67
N GLU A 32 -9.65 3.28 19.82
CA GLU A 32 -10.99 2.68 19.97
C GLU A 32 -12.03 3.29 19.00
N GLU A 33 -11.75 4.48 18.47
CA GLU A 33 -12.60 5.20 17.52
C GLU A 33 -12.27 4.92 16.05
N ALA A 34 -11.22 4.14 15.75
CA ALA A 34 -10.79 3.90 14.38
C ALA A 34 -11.86 3.14 13.57
N SER A 35 -12.17 3.65 12.38
CA SER A 35 -13.08 2.97 11.46
C SER A 35 -12.49 1.65 10.94
N PRO A 36 -13.31 0.68 10.53
CA PRO A 36 -12.83 -0.53 9.88
C PRO A 36 -11.96 -0.25 8.64
N GLU A 37 -12.25 0.79 7.86
CA GLU A 37 -11.39 1.16 6.74
C GLU A 37 -10.00 1.64 7.17
N GLU A 38 -9.94 2.46 8.24
CA GLU A 38 -8.68 2.94 8.80
C GLU A 38 -7.87 1.77 9.36
N LEU A 39 -8.51 0.84 10.05
CA LEU A 39 -7.88 -0.42 10.46
C LEU A 39 -7.26 -1.14 9.26
N GLY A 40 -8.03 -1.32 8.18
CA GLY A 40 -7.51 -1.94 6.96
C GLY A 40 -6.25 -1.25 6.42
N ARG A 41 -6.22 0.10 6.45
CA ARG A 41 -5.08 0.90 5.98
C ARG A 41 -3.87 0.80 6.90
N VAL A 42 -4.05 0.97 8.21
CA VAL A 42 -2.98 0.82 9.21
C VAL A 42 -2.32 -0.55 9.09
N MET A 43 -3.12 -1.59 8.91
CA MET A 43 -2.62 -2.95 8.67
C MET A 43 -1.79 -3.07 7.39
N ALA A 44 -2.24 -2.41 6.32
CA ALA A 44 -1.53 -2.41 5.05
C ALA A 44 -0.19 -1.68 5.17
N ASP A 45 -0.14 -0.53 5.85
CA ASP A 45 1.08 0.25 6.04
C ASP A 45 2.09 -0.50 6.92
N LEU A 46 1.66 -1.02 8.08
CA LEU A 46 2.52 -1.79 8.98
C LEU A 46 3.14 -3.02 8.31
N LEU A 47 2.35 -3.77 7.55
CA LEU A 47 2.85 -4.93 6.80
C LEU A 47 3.71 -4.51 5.61
N GLY A 48 3.41 -3.39 4.97
CA GLY A 48 4.23 -2.81 3.93
C GLY A 48 5.63 -2.51 4.43
N ASP A 49 5.72 -1.73 5.50
CA ASP A 49 6.98 -1.29 6.11
C ASP A 49 7.86 -2.47 6.54
N LYS A 50 7.27 -3.45 7.24
CA LYS A 50 8.00 -4.64 7.71
C LYS A 50 8.51 -5.52 6.57
N MET A 51 7.88 -5.46 5.40
CA MET A 51 8.22 -6.30 4.26
C MET A 51 8.96 -5.57 3.14
N GLY A 52 9.16 -4.26 3.26
CA GLY A 52 9.69 -3.43 2.17
C GLY A 52 8.75 -3.38 0.95
N LEU A 53 7.44 -3.50 1.19
CA LEU A 53 6.39 -3.50 0.17
C LEU A 53 5.47 -2.30 0.34
N HIS A 54 4.78 -1.92 -0.72
CA HIS A 54 3.74 -0.90 -0.62
C HIS A 54 2.42 -1.42 -1.17
N TRP A 55 1.36 -1.26 -0.38
CA TRP A 55 0.04 -1.84 -0.63
C TRP A 55 -0.96 -0.73 -0.94
N ASN A 56 -1.33 -0.61 -2.21
CA ASN A 56 -2.34 0.37 -2.62
C ASN A 56 -3.75 -0.17 -2.37
N ILE A 57 -4.60 0.64 -1.76
CA ILE A 57 -6.02 0.33 -1.62
C ILE A 57 -6.65 0.15 -3.00
N HIS A 58 -7.41 -0.93 -3.15
CA HIS A 58 -8.16 -1.16 -4.38
C HIS A 58 -9.65 -0.97 -4.15
N LYS A 59 -10.24 -1.70 -3.19
CA LYS A 59 -11.67 -1.71 -2.97
C LYS A 59 -11.99 -2.34 -1.62
N ASN A 60 -13.07 -1.88 -1.01
CA ASN A 60 -13.68 -2.53 0.13
C ASN A 60 -14.90 -3.33 -0.34
N PHE A 61 -15.09 -4.51 0.25
CA PHE A 61 -16.25 -5.36 0.00
C PHE A 61 -16.97 -5.57 1.32
N GLU A 62 -18.20 -5.07 1.40
CA GLU A 62 -19.08 -5.36 2.52
C GLU A 62 -19.69 -6.74 2.34
N HIS A 63 -19.44 -7.61 3.32
CA HIS A 63 -20.12 -8.88 3.47
C HIS A 63 -21.09 -8.79 4.65
N GLU A 64 -22.00 -9.75 4.75
CA GLU A 64 -23.00 -9.78 5.83
C GLU A 64 -22.35 -9.68 7.21
N LYS A 65 -21.23 -10.40 7.42
CA LYS A 65 -20.57 -10.57 8.72
C LYS A 65 -19.22 -9.87 8.87
N GLU A 66 -18.65 -9.37 7.78
CA GLU A 66 -17.29 -8.80 7.77
C GLU A 66 -17.12 -7.74 6.67
N LEU A 67 -16.17 -6.83 6.86
CA LEU A 67 -15.65 -5.95 5.82
C LEU A 67 -14.34 -6.54 5.29
N GLU A 68 -14.22 -6.70 3.97
CA GLU A 68 -12.97 -7.06 3.31
C GLU A 68 -12.33 -5.82 2.69
N CYS A 69 -11.22 -5.37 3.28
CA CYS A 69 -10.36 -4.35 2.69
C CYS A 69 -9.32 -5.02 1.78
N ALA A 70 -9.42 -4.79 0.48
CA ALA A 70 -8.53 -5.40 -0.51
C ALA A 70 -7.48 -4.41 -1.04
N PHE A 71 -6.23 -4.82 -0.95
CA PHE A 71 -5.03 -4.09 -1.36
C PHE A 71 -4.22 -4.88 -2.38
N TYR A 72 -3.45 -4.17 -3.19
CA TYR A 72 -2.56 -4.76 -4.19
C TYR A 72 -1.17 -4.15 -4.11
N CYS A 73 -0.16 -4.94 -4.42
CA CYS A 73 1.21 -4.46 -4.46
C CYS A 73 1.33 -3.32 -5.49
N ALA A 74 1.90 -2.19 -5.06
CA ALA A 74 2.11 -1.00 -5.86
C ALA A 74 3.03 -1.25 -7.06
N GLN A 75 4.00 -2.15 -6.92
CA GLN A 75 4.96 -2.55 -7.95
C GLN A 75 4.42 -3.65 -8.88
N SER A 76 3.17 -4.09 -8.72
CA SER A 76 2.58 -5.08 -9.64
C SER A 76 2.45 -4.52 -11.07
N SER A 77 2.95 -5.26 -12.05
CA SER A 77 2.86 -4.93 -13.48
C SER A 77 1.41 -4.86 -13.98
N LYS A 78 0.53 -5.70 -13.41
CA LYS A 78 -0.91 -5.73 -13.72
C LYS A 78 -1.65 -4.44 -13.31
N ARG A 79 -1.04 -3.58 -12.48
CA ARG A 79 -1.60 -2.28 -12.05
C ARG A 79 -1.12 -1.10 -12.89
N ARG A 80 -0.32 -1.35 -13.93
CA ARG A 80 0.08 -0.30 -14.87
C ARG A 80 -1.16 0.20 -15.62
N LYS A 81 -1.56 1.45 -15.35
CA LYS A 81 -2.55 2.14 -16.19
C LYS A 81 -2.05 2.17 -17.64
N LYS A 82 -2.94 2.00 -18.61
CA LYS A 82 -2.61 2.11 -20.05
C LYS A 82 -1.81 3.40 -20.27
N ALA A 83 -0.76 3.31 -21.09
CA ALA A 83 0.05 4.47 -21.42
C ALA A 83 -0.87 5.55 -22.03
N LYS A 84 -0.77 6.78 -21.52
CA LYS A 84 -1.42 7.92 -22.18
C LYS A 84 -0.76 8.10 -23.55
N VAL A 85 -1.57 8.37 -24.57
CA VAL A 85 -1.11 8.66 -25.93
C VAL A 85 -0.07 9.79 -25.83
N ALA A 86 1.09 9.59 -26.45
CA ALA A 86 2.16 10.57 -26.41
C ALA A 86 1.70 11.84 -27.15
N GLY A 87 1.56 12.95 -26.42
CA GLY A 87 1.43 14.27 -27.04
C GLY A 87 2.74 14.67 -27.72
N THR A 88 2.65 15.58 -28.69
CA THR A 88 3.78 16.09 -29.51
C THR A 88 4.76 17.00 -28.76
N GLY A 89 4.62 17.15 -27.42
CA GLY A 89 5.50 17.98 -26.61
C GLY A 89 6.75 17.26 -26.08
N PRO A 90 7.76 18.02 -25.60
CA PRO A 90 8.95 17.46 -24.98
C PRO A 90 8.57 16.54 -23.81
N LYS A 91 8.99 15.28 -23.89
CA LYS A 91 8.73 14.27 -22.85
C LYS A 91 9.56 14.62 -21.62
N ARG A 92 8.91 15.00 -20.52
CA ARG A 92 9.56 14.98 -19.20
C ARG A 92 10.01 13.55 -18.93
N GLU A 93 11.30 13.36 -18.64
CA GLU A 93 11.80 12.12 -18.06
C GLU A 93 11.24 11.98 -16.65
N ALA A 94 10.07 11.35 -16.55
CA ALA A 94 9.55 10.93 -15.27
C ALA A 94 10.32 9.67 -14.86
N ARG A 95 11.01 9.71 -13.71
CA ARG A 95 11.49 8.50 -13.04
C ARG A 95 10.31 7.55 -12.88
N ARG A 96 10.44 6.31 -13.33
CA ARG A 96 9.41 5.28 -13.22
C ARG A 96 9.90 4.19 -12.31
N MET A 97 9.13 3.92 -11.27
CA MET A 97 9.31 2.76 -10.40
C MET A 97 9.32 1.47 -11.23
N GLN A 98 10.31 0.61 -10.97
CA GLN A 98 10.38 -0.72 -11.54
C GLN A 98 9.18 -1.56 -11.06
N ARG A 99 8.52 -2.24 -12.00
CA ARG A 99 7.34 -3.07 -11.71
C ARG A 99 7.65 -4.52 -12.01
N GLY A 100 7.27 -5.40 -11.09
CA GLY A 100 7.46 -6.85 -11.19
C GLY A 100 6.15 -7.60 -11.46
N GLU A 101 6.28 -8.88 -11.82
CA GLU A 101 5.14 -9.79 -11.99
C GLU A 101 4.70 -10.44 -10.67
N CYS A 102 4.71 -9.70 -9.57
CA CYS A 102 4.54 -10.31 -8.26
C CYS A 102 3.12 -10.83 -7.98
N GLN A 103 2.15 -10.27 -8.70
CA GLN A 103 0.72 -10.52 -8.51
C GLN A 103 0.29 -10.39 -7.04
N GLY A 104 1.01 -9.58 -6.27
CA GLY A 104 0.84 -9.47 -4.83
C GLY A 104 -0.46 -8.79 -4.45
N TRP A 105 -1.14 -9.34 -3.44
CA TRP A 105 -2.34 -8.78 -2.84
C TRP A 105 -2.35 -9.02 -1.33
N LEU A 106 -2.99 -8.11 -0.63
CA LEU A 106 -3.27 -8.18 0.80
C LEU A 106 -4.77 -8.00 1.00
N ARG A 107 -5.37 -8.85 1.82
CA ARG A 107 -6.78 -8.77 2.19
C ARG A 107 -6.88 -8.79 3.70
N VAL A 108 -7.55 -7.77 4.22
CA VAL A 108 -7.84 -7.64 5.64
C VAL A 108 -9.34 -7.83 5.82
N TYR A 109 -9.71 -8.83 6.59
CA TYR A 109 -11.10 -9.18 6.90
C TYR A 109 -11.40 -8.77 8.33
N ILE A 110 -12.34 -7.83 8.48
CA ILE A 110 -12.70 -7.19 9.74
C ILE A 110 -14.12 -7.64 10.09
N PRO A 111 -14.29 -8.58 11.03
CA PRO A 111 -15.61 -9.04 11.41
C PRO A 111 -16.37 -7.96 12.18
N LYS A 112 -17.70 -7.92 12.02
CA LYS A 112 -18.55 -6.94 12.73
C LYS A 112 -18.63 -7.20 14.25
N ASN A 113 -18.46 -8.46 14.67
CA ASN A 113 -18.71 -8.91 16.06
C ASN A 113 -17.48 -9.57 16.71
N SER A 114 -16.26 -9.28 16.23
CA SER A 114 -15.02 -9.86 16.79
C SER A 114 -13.90 -8.83 16.73
N ALA A 115 -13.17 -8.69 17.84
CA ALA A 115 -11.95 -7.88 17.89
C ALA A 115 -10.81 -8.47 17.05
N LYS A 116 -10.82 -9.78 16.80
CA LYS A 116 -9.81 -10.44 15.96
C LYS A 116 -10.13 -10.26 14.48
N ILE A 117 -9.11 -9.90 13.72
CA ILE A 117 -9.17 -9.77 12.26
C ILE A 117 -8.43 -10.92 11.59
N ARG A 118 -8.81 -11.20 10.33
CA ARG A 118 -8.15 -12.20 9.50
C ARG A 118 -7.37 -11.51 8.39
N ILE A 119 -6.10 -11.87 8.26
CA ILE A 119 -5.19 -11.36 7.25
C ILE A 119 -4.90 -12.49 6.27
N SER A 120 -5.04 -12.19 4.99
CA SER A 120 -4.66 -13.06 3.89
C SER A 120 -3.74 -12.28 2.97
N LEU A 121 -2.51 -12.74 2.84
CA LEU A 121 -1.45 -12.05 2.12
C LEU A 121 -0.80 -13.01 1.13
N LYS A 122 -0.67 -12.56 -0.12
CA LYS A 122 0.06 -13.28 -1.15
C LYS A 122 1.01 -12.32 -1.86
N HIS A 123 2.25 -12.71 -2.02
CA HIS A 123 3.22 -12.02 -2.88
C HIS A 123 4.19 -13.06 -3.43
N VAL A 124 4.14 -13.30 -4.74
CA VAL A 124 4.93 -14.33 -5.43
C VAL A 124 6.00 -13.59 -6.23
N ARG A 125 7.19 -14.15 -6.47
CA ARG A 125 8.27 -13.49 -7.24
C ARG A 125 8.63 -12.11 -6.65
N CYS A 126 9.38 -12.18 -5.55
CA CYS A 126 9.96 -11.01 -4.89
C CYS A 126 10.62 -10.08 -5.92
N HIS A 127 10.24 -8.80 -5.88
CA HIS A 127 10.88 -7.74 -6.64
C HIS A 127 11.67 -6.86 -5.67
N GLU A 128 12.49 -5.96 -6.20
CA GLU A 128 13.19 -4.95 -5.41
C GLU A 128 12.24 -4.22 -4.47
N MET A 129 12.77 -3.79 -3.33
CA MET A 129 12.03 -3.05 -2.31
C MET A 129 11.37 -1.81 -2.92
N TYR A 130 10.25 -1.42 -2.34
CA TYR A 130 9.58 -0.20 -2.73
C TYR A 130 10.47 1.02 -2.41
N GLU A 131 10.89 1.75 -3.44
CA GLU A 131 11.54 3.04 -3.26
C GLU A 131 10.48 4.14 -3.20
N ASP A 132 10.45 4.87 -2.10
CA ASP A 132 9.56 6.01 -1.96
C ASP A 132 10.05 7.16 -2.86
N ILE A 133 9.22 7.51 -3.84
CA ILE A 133 9.48 8.59 -4.80
C ILE A 133 8.73 9.87 -4.41
N GLU A 134 8.19 9.96 -3.19
CA GLU A 134 7.53 11.17 -2.70
C GLU A 134 8.45 12.39 -2.73
N LEU A 135 7.85 13.54 -3.07
CA LEU A 135 8.57 14.80 -3.02
C LEU A 135 8.86 15.18 -1.55
N PRO A 136 10.11 15.58 -1.23
CA PRO A 136 10.43 16.15 0.09
C PRO A 136 9.49 17.30 0.47
N GLU A 137 9.15 17.43 1.74
CA GLU A 137 8.13 18.40 2.21
C GLU A 137 8.46 19.83 1.82
N LYS A 138 9.74 20.23 1.83
CA LYS A 138 10.19 21.56 1.34
C LYS A 138 9.71 21.89 -0.07
N TRP A 139 9.60 20.89 -0.95
CA TRP A 139 9.12 21.07 -2.31
C TRP A 139 7.60 21.06 -2.37
N LYS A 140 6.93 20.27 -1.52
CA LYS A 140 5.48 20.32 -1.36
C LYS A 140 5.04 21.71 -0.88
N GLU A 141 5.75 22.28 0.10
CA GLU A 141 5.56 23.64 0.60
C GLU A 141 5.83 24.70 -0.47
N PHE A 142 6.93 24.58 -1.23
CA PHE A 142 7.21 25.47 -2.34
C PHE A 142 6.11 25.45 -3.39
N ILE A 143 5.60 24.26 -3.75
CA ILE A 143 4.49 24.11 -4.69
C ILE A 143 3.22 24.76 -4.12
N ARG A 144 2.88 24.52 -2.84
CA ARG A 144 1.73 25.15 -2.16
C ARG A 144 1.83 26.68 -2.18
N ALA A 145 3.02 27.23 -1.91
CA ALA A 145 3.27 28.67 -1.91
C ALA A 145 3.24 29.30 -3.32
N ASN A 146 3.55 28.52 -4.36
CA ASN A 146 3.71 29.01 -5.73
C ASN A 146 2.68 28.42 -6.71
N LEU A 147 1.51 27.96 -6.23
CA LEU A 147 0.43 27.37 -7.04
C LEU A 147 -0.02 28.25 -8.22
N LYS A 148 0.21 29.56 -8.15
CA LYS A 148 -0.17 30.54 -9.18
C LYS A 148 0.96 30.96 -10.11
N MET A 149 2.19 30.47 -9.91
CA MET A 149 3.30 30.76 -10.84
C MET A 149 3.04 30.04 -12.16
N THR A 150 2.80 30.82 -13.21
CA THR A 150 2.83 30.32 -14.60
C THR A 150 4.26 30.47 -15.15
N PRO A 151 4.67 29.66 -16.14
CA PRO A 151 6.04 29.69 -16.69
C PRO A 151 6.47 31.02 -17.34
N ALA A 152 5.60 32.04 -17.39
CA ALA A 152 5.82 33.30 -18.10
C ALA A 152 6.54 34.39 -17.28
N GLN A 153 6.91 34.13 -16.02
CA GLN A 153 7.48 35.15 -15.11
C GLN A 153 8.94 34.93 -14.72
N GLN A 154 9.68 34.10 -15.46
CA GLN A 154 11.14 34.04 -15.35
C GLN A 154 11.77 34.67 -16.59
N SER A 155 11.85 36.00 -16.59
CA SER A 155 12.69 36.80 -17.49
C SER A 155 13.70 37.56 -16.66
#